data_AF-A0A1Y4IK48-F1
#
_entry.id   AF-A0A1Y4IK48-F1
#
_cell.length_a   1.000
_cell.length_b   1.000
_cell.length_c   1.000
_cell.angle_alpha   90.00
_cell.angle_beta   90.00
_cell.angle_gamma   90.00
#
_symmetry.space_group_name_H-M   'P 1'
#
loop_
_entity.id
_entity.type
_entity.pdbx_description
1 polymer ?
#
loop_
_entity_poly.entity_id
_entity_poly.type
_entity_poly.pdbx_seq_one_letter_code
_entity_poly.pdbx_strand_id
1 'polypeptide(L)'
;MGKIARALGVDVTDLLESEDAHFASLNKDIIGYSGAGANFGIFVAADDALDFAMERCGVQVTNLDAPELEDFLEMFEEWFFSCGWVKEVATDDQRTA
;
A
#
# COMPACT_ATOMS: atom_id res chain seq x y z
N MET A 1 10.09 -24.25 31.16
CA MET A 1 11.31 -23.42 31.00
C MET A 1 10.93 -22.25 30.12
N GLY A 2 11.18 -21.02 30.58
CA GLY A 2 10.67 -19.79 29.96
C GLY A 2 10.02 -18.90 31.00
N LYS A 3 10.83 -18.40 31.95
CA LYS A 3 10.41 -17.40 32.93
C LYS A 3 10.60 -16.01 32.31
N ILE A 4 9.90 -15.05 32.90
CA ILE A 4 10.16 -13.61 32.95
C ILE A 4 9.70 -12.78 31.75
N ALA A 5 8.50 -12.21 31.86
CA ALA A 5 8.22 -10.79 31.60
C ALA A 5 6.82 -10.47 32.14
N ARG A 6 6.74 -10.28 33.47
CA ARG A 6 5.59 -9.68 34.13
C ARG A 6 6.07 -8.30 34.62
N ALA A 7 5.96 -7.30 33.78
CA ALA A 7 6.08 -5.90 34.16
C ALA A 7 5.54 -5.06 33.00
N LEU A 8 4.56 -4.20 33.30
CA LEU A 8 3.75 -3.40 32.37
C LEU A 8 2.64 -4.24 31.73
N GLY A 9 1.39 -3.98 32.15
CA GLY A 9 0.19 -4.67 31.69
C GLY A 9 -0.15 -4.31 30.25
N VAL A 10 0.64 -4.81 29.31
CA VAL A 10 0.34 -4.79 27.88
C VAL A 10 0.10 -6.25 27.50
N ASP A 11 -1.14 -6.54 27.11
CA ASP A 11 -1.52 -7.84 26.59
C ASP A 11 -0.84 -8.03 25.23
N VAL A 12 -0.13 -9.13 25.03
CA VAL A 12 0.69 -9.34 23.82
C VAL A 12 -0.20 -9.47 22.56
N THR A 13 -1.48 -9.71 22.76
CA THR A 13 -2.52 -9.75 21.73
C THR A 13 -2.79 -8.38 21.11
N ASP A 14 -2.62 -7.28 21.86
CA ASP A 14 -2.79 -5.91 21.34
C ASP A 14 -1.64 -5.49 20.41
N LEU A 15 -0.45 -6.10 20.54
CA LEU A 15 0.70 -5.79 19.69
C LEU A 15 0.54 -6.38 18.28
N LEU A 16 -0.08 -7.56 18.15
CA LEU A 16 -0.33 -8.18 16.84
C LEU A 16 -1.51 -7.53 16.10
N GLU A 17 -2.55 -7.05 16.82
CA GLU A 17 -3.63 -6.27 16.19
C GLU A 17 -3.18 -4.85 15.78
N SER A 18 -2.10 -4.33 16.38
CA SER A 18 -1.57 -3.00 16.10
C SER A 18 -0.75 -2.89 14.82
N GLU A 19 -0.10 -3.97 14.36
CA GLU A 19 0.70 -3.92 13.14
C GLU A 19 -0.21 -4.00 11.90
N ASP A 20 -1.18 -4.93 11.89
CA ASP A 20 -2.14 -5.07 10.79
C ASP A 20 -3.04 -3.83 10.61
N ALA A 21 -3.45 -3.18 11.71
CA ALA A 21 -4.21 -1.94 11.65
C ALA A 21 -3.36 -0.73 11.20
N HIS A 22 -2.06 -0.70 11.50
CA HIS A 22 -1.16 0.37 11.04
C HIS A 22 -0.83 0.23 9.55
N PHE A 23 -0.63 -1.01 9.07
CA PHE A 23 -0.47 -1.28 7.64
C PHE A 23 -1.75 -1.03 6.85
N ALA A 24 -2.92 -1.42 7.37
CA ALA A 24 -4.22 -1.08 6.77
C ALA A 24 -4.53 0.42 6.81
N SER A 25 -4.02 1.16 7.81
CA SER A 25 -4.16 2.62 7.91
C SER A 25 -3.23 3.37 6.94
N LEU A 26 -2.08 2.80 6.57
CA LEU A 26 -1.10 3.45 5.68
C LEU A 26 -1.59 3.58 4.23
N ASN A 27 -2.41 2.63 3.74
CA ASN A 27 -3.01 2.74 2.40
C ASN A 27 -4.21 3.70 2.34
N LYS A 28 -4.81 4.04 3.48
CA LYS A 28 -5.99 4.92 3.53
C LYS A 28 -5.66 6.39 3.25
N ASP A 29 -4.39 6.74 3.39
CA ASP A 29 -3.90 8.11 3.22
C ASP A 29 -3.08 8.27 1.93
N ILE A 30 -2.91 7.23 1.10
CA ILE A 30 -2.17 7.37 -0.17
C ILE A 30 -3.03 8.16 -1.15
N ILE A 31 -2.50 9.29 -1.62
CA ILE A 31 -3.14 10.11 -2.65
C ILE A 31 -2.61 9.80 -4.05
N GLY A 32 -1.44 9.17 -4.14
CA GLY A 32 -0.85 8.73 -5.40
C GLY A 32 0.65 8.48 -5.32
N TYR A 33 1.29 8.46 -6.49
CA TYR A 33 2.68 8.09 -6.68
C TYR A 33 3.40 9.13 -7.56
N SER A 34 4.45 9.73 -7.01
CA SER A 34 5.34 10.64 -7.74
C SER A 34 6.51 9.89 -8.33
N GLY A 35 6.76 10.05 -9.62
CA GLY A 35 7.85 9.37 -10.31
C GLY A 35 9.22 9.93 -9.94
N ALA A 36 10.19 9.03 -9.81
CA ALA A 36 11.60 9.32 -9.55
C ALA A 36 12.49 8.70 -10.64
N GLY A 37 13.69 9.24 -10.82
CA GLY A 37 14.64 8.74 -11.83
C GLY A 37 14.06 8.82 -13.24
N ALA A 38 13.87 7.68 -13.89
CA ALA A 38 13.31 7.62 -15.25
C ALA A 38 11.84 8.06 -15.34
N ASN A 39 11.10 8.01 -14.22
CA ASN A 39 9.71 8.44 -14.15
C ASN A 39 9.57 9.90 -13.65
N PHE A 40 10.67 10.63 -13.48
CA PHE A 40 10.66 11.97 -12.90
C PHE A 40 9.68 12.91 -13.62
N GLY A 41 8.86 13.61 -12.82
CA GLY A 41 7.87 14.57 -13.31
C GLY A 41 6.50 13.96 -13.65
N ILE A 42 6.31 12.66 -13.43
CA ILE A 42 5.00 12.00 -13.56
C ILE A 42 4.36 11.89 -12.17
N PHE A 43 3.07 12.17 -12.09
CA PHE A 43 2.24 11.86 -10.94
C PHE A 43 1.09 10.95 -11.38
N VAL A 44 0.82 9.92 -10.60
CA VAL A 44 -0.28 8.97 -10.82
C VAL A 44 -1.16 8.98 -9.57
N ALA A 45 -2.45 9.28 -9.70
CA ALA A 45 -3.38 9.25 -8.57
C ALA A 45 -3.56 7.81 -8.07
N ALA A 46 -3.84 7.62 -6.78
CA ALA A 46 -4.03 6.28 -6.21
C ALA A 46 -5.16 5.51 -6.93
N ASP A 47 -6.27 6.17 -7.25
CA ASP A 47 -7.41 5.58 -7.96
C ASP A 47 -7.06 5.11 -9.37
N ASP A 48 -6.03 5.68 -10.00
CA ASP A 48 -5.59 5.36 -11.37
C ASP A 48 -4.33 4.46 -11.40
N ALA A 49 -3.79 4.09 -10.23
CA ALA A 49 -2.47 3.48 -10.11
C ALA A 49 -2.38 2.10 -10.76
N LEU A 50 -3.33 1.22 -10.48
CA LEU A 50 -3.40 -0.12 -11.04
C LEU A 50 -3.54 -0.09 -12.58
N ASP A 51 -4.46 0.73 -13.08
CA ASP A 51 -4.70 0.88 -14.53
C ASP A 51 -3.45 1.39 -15.25
N PHE A 52 -2.78 2.38 -14.68
CA PHE A 52 -1.51 2.88 -15.21
C PHE A 52 -0.43 1.80 -15.26
N ALA A 53 -0.28 1.01 -14.18
CA ALA A 53 0.69 -0.08 -14.13
C ALA A 53 0.39 -1.14 -15.20
N MET A 54 -0.88 -1.52 -15.34
CA MET A 54 -1.32 -2.51 -16.32
C MET A 54 -1.07 -2.02 -17.76
N GLU A 55 -1.40 -0.77 -18.08
CA GLU A 55 -1.16 -0.19 -19.39
C GLU A 55 0.34 -0.17 -19.72
N ARG A 56 1.18 0.28 -18.78
CA ARG A 56 2.64 0.36 -18.96
C ARG A 56 3.29 -1.00 -19.17
N CYS A 57 2.74 -2.05 -18.57
CA CYS A 57 3.23 -3.41 -18.71
C CYS A 57 2.53 -4.21 -19.82
N GLY A 58 1.47 -3.68 -20.43
CA GLY A 58 0.65 -4.40 -21.42
C GLY A 58 -0.11 -5.59 -20.83
N VAL A 59 -0.46 -5.51 -19.53
CA VAL A 59 -1.21 -6.55 -18.82
C VAL A 59 -2.71 -6.35 -19.03
N GLN A 60 -3.43 -7.44 -19.24
CA GLN A 60 -4.89 -7.44 -19.38
C GLN A 60 -5.49 -8.59 -18.56
N VAL A 61 -6.52 -8.29 -17.78
CA VAL A 61 -7.30 -9.31 -17.07
C VAL A 61 -8.17 -10.05 -18.09
N THR A 62 -7.98 -11.36 -18.19
CA THR A 62 -8.73 -12.22 -19.13
C THR A 62 -9.76 -13.11 -18.43
N ASN A 63 -9.64 -13.27 -17.11
CA ASN A 63 -10.57 -14.01 -16.28
C ASN A 63 -10.89 -13.20 -15.02
N LEU A 64 -12.11 -12.65 -14.96
CA LEU A 64 -12.59 -11.86 -13.81
C LEU A 64 -13.03 -12.74 -12.63
N ASP A 65 -13.27 -14.03 -12.87
CA ASP A 65 -13.75 -14.98 -11.86
C ASP A 65 -12.60 -15.78 -11.21
N ALA A 66 -11.34 -15.42 -11.48
CA ALA A 66 -10.18 -16.09 -10.89
C ALA A 66 -10.14 -15.80 -9.38
N PRO A 67 -10.05 -16.82 -8.51
CA PRO A 67 -10.07 -16.62 -7.06
C PRO A 67 -8.88 -15.82 -6.52
N GLU A 68 -7.76 -15.82 -7.26
CA GLU A 68 -6.53 -15.08 -6.93
C GLU A 68 -6.46 -13.68 -7.55
N LEU A 69 -7.50 -13.23 -8.26
CA LEU A 69 -7.44 -11.99 -9.03
C LEU A 69 -7.14 -10.76 -8.16
N GLU A 70 -7.87 -10.61 -7.05
CA GLU A 70 -7.72 -9.45 -6.17
C GLU A 70 -6.30 -9.39 -5.56
N ASP A 71 -5.84 -10.50 -4.98
CA ASP A 71 -4.47 -10.61 -4.43
C ASP A 71 -3.39 -10.33 -5.49
N PHE A 72 -3.61 -10.79 -6.73
CA PHE A 72 -2.68 -10.55 -7.83
C PHE A 72 -2.62 -9.06 -8.19
N LEU A 73 -3.75 -8.37 -8.30
CA LEU A 73 -3.81 -6.96 -8.66
C LEU A 73 -3.14 -6.08 -7.60
N GLU A 74 -3.38 -6.36 -6.32
CA GLU A 74 -2.76 -5.65 -5.20
C GLU A 74 -1.23 -5.81 -5.23
N MET A 75 -0.74 -7.05 -5.30
CA MET A 75 0.69 -7.33 -5.36
C MET A 75 1.33 -6.73 -6.62
N PHE A 76 0.61 -6.72 -7.75
CA PHE A 76 1.10 -6.19 -9.01
C PHE A 76 1.28 -4.67 -8.96
N GLU A 77 0.30 -3.94 -8.43
CA GLU A 77 0.42 -2.50 -8.20
C GLU A 77 1.62 -2.20 -7.28
N GLU A 78 1.70 -2.87 -6.13
CA GLU A 78 2.78 -2.66 -5.17
C GLU A 78 4.15 -2.90 -5.81
N TRP A 79 4.29 -3.98 -6.57
CA TRP A 79 5.52 -4.30 -7.29
C TRP A 79 5.88 -3.22 -8.30
N PHE A 80 4.93 -2.73 -9.10
CA PHE A 80 5.20 -1.71 -10.12
C PHE A 80 5.69 -0.39 -9.51
N PHE A 81 5.06 0.05 -8.41
CA PHE A 81 5.44 1.29 -7.72
C PHE A 81 6.57 1.12 -6.68
N SER A 82 7.13 -0.09 -6.53
CA SER A 82 8.22 -0.34 -5.58
C SER A 82 9.54 0.34 -5.93
N CYS A 83 9.76 0.71 -7.21
CA CYS A 83 11.02 1.25 -7.69
C CYS A 83 10.83 2.40 -8.66
N GLY A 84 11.54 3.51 -8.45
CA GLY A 84 11.43 4.69 -9.30
C GLY A 84 10.13 5.47 -9.09
N TRP A 85 9.50 5.29 -7.94
CA TRP A 85 8.29 6.02 -7.51
C TRP A 85 8.38 6.33 -6.01
N VAL A 86 7.68 7.38 -5.60
CA VAL A 86 7.54 7.82 -4.22
C VAL A 86 6.05 7.79 -3.89
N LYS A 87 5.67 7.05 -2.84
CA LYS A 87 4.30 7.04 -2.31
C LYS A 87 4.02 8.41 -1.67
N GLU A 88 2.99 9.09 -2.16
CA GLU A 88 2.52 10.36 -1.62
C GLU A 88 1.34 10.09 -0.69
N VAL A 89 1.41 10.62 0.53
CA VAL A 89 0.35 10.50 1.54
C VAL A 89 -0.26 11.86 1.85
N ALA A 90 -1.57 11.90 2.07
CA ALA A 90 -2.26 13.09 2.55
C ALA A 90 -1.66 13.50 3.90
N THR A 91 -1.18 14.75 3.99
CA THR A 91 -0.76 15.31 5.27
C THR A 91 -1.98 15.85 6.02
N ASP A 92 -1.93 15.82 7.35
CA ASP A 92 -3.03 16.20 8.27
C ASP A 92 -3.57 17.63 8.01
N ASP A 93 -2.77 18.49 7.37
CA ASP A 93 -3.14 19.85 6.96
C ASP A 93 -4.27 19.92 5.90
N GLN A 94 -4.52 18.84 5.15
CA GLN A 94 -5.59 18.81 4.13
C GLN A 94 -6.96 18.40 4.68
N ARG A 95 -7.07 18.01 5.97
CA ARG A 95 -8.33 17.53 6.58
C ARG A 95 -9.17 18.64 7.25
N THR A 96 -8.72 19.91 7.20
CA THR A 96 -9.34 21.03 7.95
C THR A 96 -9.73 22.23 7.07
N ALA A 97 -9.94 22.05 5.76
CA ALA A 97 -10.45 23.10 4.88
C ALA A 97 -11.94 22.90 4.55
#